data_AF-A0A4Y2U1Q3-F1
#
_entry.id   AF-A0A4Y2U1Q3-F1
#
_cell.length_a   1.000
_cell.length_b   1.000
_cell.length_c   1.000
_cell.angle_alpha   90.00
_cell.angle_beta   90.00
_cell.angle_gamma   90.00
#
_symmetry.space_group_name_H-M   'P 1'
#
loop_
_entity.id
_entity.type
_entity.pdbx_description
1 polymer ?
#
loop_
_entity_poly.entity_id
_entity_poly.type
_entity_poly.pdbx_seq_one_letter_code
_entity_poly.pdbx_strand_id
1 'polypeptide(L)'
;MQPSTAPYFDLSYDQAYSTIVRSARKFIRKAQEIDAKGKIWESLLHDPVPMELPRLIFTANFRILNGHDYLQGHLHRIGVKENPNCPLCSTGEIMNFRHLTVCATLANTNLNILPPDNYYSKASLYSAIRREMVNTT
;
A
#
# COMPACT_ATOMS: atom_id res chain seq x y z
N MET A 1 22.98 54.66 -22.25
CA MET A 1 22.57 53.34 -21.73
C MET A 1 21.05 53.32 -21.71
N GLN A 2 20.40 52.53 -22.56
CA GLN A 2 18.93 52.37 -22.50
C GLN A 2 18.59 51.28 -21.48
N PRO A 3 17.59 51.49 -20.61
CA PRO A 3 17.18 50.49 -19.64
C PRO A 3 16.47 49.32 -20.34
N SER A 4 16.86 48.11 -19.94
CA SER A 4 16.29 46.84 -20.39
C SER A 4 14.78 46.79 -20.20
N THR A 5 14.02 46.67 -21.29
CA THR A 5 12.57 46.42 -21.32
C THR A 5 12.26 44.95 -21.08
N ALA A 6 12.73 44.40 -19.96
CA ALA A 6 12.28 43.07 -19.54
C ALA A 6 10.84 43.22 -19.00
N PRO A 7 9.84 42.50 -19.55
CA PRO A 7 8.47 42.60 -19.09
C PRO A 7 8.40 42.15 -17.62
N TYR A 8 7.94 43.05 -16.76
CA TYR A 8 7.64 42.76 -15.36
C TYR A 8 6.41 41.84 -15.34
N PHE A 9 6.64 40.55 -15.09
CA PHE A 9 5.57 39.57 -14.90
C PHE A 9 4.95 39.80 -13.52
N ASP A 10 3.77 40.43 -13.50
CA ASP A 10 3.00 40.68 -12.29
C ASP A 10 2.27 39.40 -11.85
N LEU A 11 3.04 38.38 -11.45
CA LEU A 11 2.53 37.20 -10.79
C LEU A 11 2.57 37.45 -9.28
N SER A 12 1.43 37.30 -8.61
CA SER A 12 1.44 37.29 -7.16
C SER A 12 2.33 36.15 -6.65
N TYR A 13 2.91 36.34 -5.47
CA TYR A 13 3.72 35.29 -4.83
C TYR A 13 2.99 33.94 -4.81
N ASP A 14 1.70 33.94 -4.49
CA ASP A 14 0.88 32.72 -4.43
C ASP A 14 0.74 32.02 -5.80
N GLN A 15 0.61 32.80 -6.88
CA GLN A 15 0.51 32.27 -8.24
C GLN A 15 1.85 31.69 -8.70
N ALA A 16 2.96 32.38 -8.41
CA ALA A 16 4.30 31.91 -8.69
C ALA A 16 4.61 30.63 -7.90
N TYR A 17 4.37 30.65 -6.58
CA TYR A 17 4.57 29.51 -5.69
C TYR A 17 3.74 28.29 -6.13
N SER A 18 2.44 28.48 -6.36
CA SER A 18 1.55 27.41 -6.80
C SER A 18 2.00 26.79 -8.12
N THR A 19 2.54 27.59 -9.03
CA THR A 19 3.06 27.12 -10.32
C THR A 19 4.35 26.33 -10.17
N ILE A 20 5.27 26.80 -9.34
CA ILE A 20 6.51 26.08 -9.01
C ILE A 20 6.17 24.73 -8.36
N VAL A 21 5.31 24.72 -7.35
CA VAL A 21 4.89 23.49 -6.65
C VAL A 21 4.22 22.51 -7.59
N ARG A 22 3.32 22.98 -8.48
CA ARG A 22 2.66 22.14 -9.47
C ARG A 22 3.67 21.52 -10.44
N SER A 23 4.64 22.30 -10.90
CA SER A 23 5.72 21.83 -11.78
C SER A 23 6.58 20.77 -11.09
N ALA A 24 7.01 21.04 -9.86
CA ALA A 24 7.79 20.11 -9.05
C ALA A 24 7.04 18.79 -8.81
N ARG A 25 5.76 18.85 -8.44
CA ARG A 25 4.90 17.66 -8.27
C ARG A 25 4.78 16.86 -9.56
N LYS A 26 4.62 17.52 -10.72
CA LYS A 26 4.56 16.85 -12.03
C LYS A 26 5.87 16.14 -12.37
N PHE A 27 7.01 16.76 -12.06
CA PHE A 27 8.32 16.14 -12.25
C PHE A 27 8.50 14.91 -11.35
N ILE A 28 8.19 15.04 -10.06
CA ILE A 28 8.26 13.94 -9.09
C ILE A 28 7.37 12.78 -9.52
N ARG A 29 6.11 13.05 -9.92
CA ARG A 29 5.18 12.02 -10.38
C ARG A 29 5.75 11.23 -11.56
N LYS A 30 6.32 11.89 -12.57
CA LYS A 30 6.93 11.20 -13.72
C LYS A 30 8.11 10.33 -13.31
N ALA A 31 8.97 10.81 -12.40
CA ALA A 31 10.08 10.03 -11.89
C ALA A 31 9.60 8.78 -11.13
N GLN A 32 8.56 8.94 -10.29
CA GLN A 32 7.93 7.84 -9.56
C GLN A 32 7.26 6.83 -10.49
N GLU A 33 6.60 7.28 -11.56
CA GLU A 33 6.03 6.39 -12.58
C GLU A 33 7.08 5.52 -13.26
N ILE A 34 8.25 6.11 -13.58
CA ILE A 34 9.35 5.37 -14.18
C ILE A 34 9.93 4.36 -13.18
N ASP A 35 10.17 4.80 -11.94
CA ASP A 35 10.75 3.93 -10.90
C ASP A 35 9.80 2.79 -10.47
N ALA A 36 8.49 2.99 -10.53
CA ALA A 36 7.54 1.98 -10.11
C ALA A 36 7.38 0.83 -11.12
N LYS A 37 7.75 1.02 -12.40
CA LYS A 37 7.57 0.00 -13.46
C LYS A 37 8.15 -1.36 -13.08
N GLY A 38 7.32 -2.39 -13.18
CA GLY A 38 7.70 -3.78 -12.86
C GLY A 38 7.86 -4.08 -11.38
N LYS A 39 7.58 -3.11 -10.49
CA LYS A 39 7.59 -3.29 -9.04
C LYS A 39 6.17 -3.55 -8.54
N ILE A 40 6.05 -4.18 -7.37
CA ILE A 40 4.75 -4.54 -6.77
C ILE A 40 3.86 -3.30 -6.58
N TRP A 41 4.47 -2.15 -6.28
CA TRP A 41 3.79 -0.88 -6.06
C TRP A 41 3.44 -0.09 -7.33
N GLU A 42 3.71 -0.62 -8.53
CA GLU A 42 3.22 -0.04 -9.79
C GLU A 42 1.70 0.11 -9.79
N SER A 43 1.01 -0.85 -9.16
CA SER A 43 -0.45 -0.85 -9.00
C SER A 43 -1.01 0.42 -8.36
N LEU A 44 -0.26 1.08 -7.46
CA LEU A 44 -0.66 2.33 -6.82
C LEU A 44 -0.83 3.50 -7.80
N LEU A 45 -0.21 3.44 -8.98
CA LEU A 45 -0.36 4.47 -10.00
C LEU A 45 -1.75 4.46 -10.64
N HIS A 46 -2.41 3.30 -10.65
CA HIS A 46 -3.67 3.06 -11.34
C HIS A 46 -4.86 2.88 -10.39
N ASP A 47 -4.64 2.19 -9.27
CA ASP A 47 -5.67 1.89 -8.27
C ASP A 47 -5.17 2.22 -6.85
N PRO A 48 -5.04 3.50 -6.51
CA PRO A 48 -4.59 3.91 -5.18
C PRO A 48 -5.70 3.68 -4.15
N VAL A 49 -5.30 3.27 -2.94
CA VAL A 49 -6.21 3.19 -1.80
C VAL A 49 -6.77 4.60 -1.49
N PRO A 50 -8.10 4.78 -1.35
CA PRO A 50 -8.70 6.09 -1.10
C PRO A 50 -8.20 6.75 0.19
N MET A 51 -7.75 8.01 0.10
CA MET A 51 -7.20 8.76 1.24
C MET A 51 -8.26 9.12 2.30
N GLU A 52 -9.55 9.11 1.95
CA GLU A 52 -10.65 9.42 2.87
C GLU A 52 -10.93 8.28 3.88
N LEU A 53 -10.32 7.12 3.68
CA LEU A 53 -10.48 5.99 4.60
C LEU A 53 -9.84 6.28 5.96
N PRO A 54 -10.41 5.77 7.06
CA PRO A 54 -9.77 5.84 8.36
C PRO A 54 -8.35 5.27 8.30
N ARG A 55 -7.39 5.92 8.99
CA ARG A 55 -5.95 5.58 8.94
C ARG A 55 -5.66 4.10 9.06
N LEU A 56 -6.34 3.39 9.96
CA LEU A 56 -6.16 1.96 10.18
C LEU A 56 -6.54 1.14 8.94
N ILE A 57 -7.68 1.47 8.32
CA ILE A 57 -8.18 0.81 7.11
C ILE A 57 -7.25 1.10 5.93
N PHE A 58 -6.89 2.36 5.73
CA PHE A 58 -5.94 2.77 4.70
C PHE A 58 -4.61 2.00 4.83
N THR A 59 -4.02 2.01 6.03
CA THR A 59 -2.70 1.42 6.27
C THR A 59 -2.69 -0.08 6.02
N ALA A 60 -3.73 -0.81 6.44
CA ALA A 60 -3.83 -2.25 6.21
C ALA A 60 -3.90 -2.55 4.70
N ASN A 61 -4.78 -1.86 3.97
CA ASN A 61 -4.94 -2.05 2.53
C ASN A 61 -3.68 -1.66 1.76
N PHE A 62 -3.04 -0.55 2.13
CA PHE A 62 -1.79 -0.10 1.53
C PHE A 62 -0.68 -1.14 1.71
N ARG A 63 -0.51 -1.69 2.92
CA ARG A 63 0.49 -2.74 3.18
C ARG A 63 0.26 -3.99 2.36
N ILE A 64 -0.99 -4.43 2.26
CA ILE A 64 -1.37 -5.58 1.44
C ILE A 64 -1.08 -5.33 -0.03
N LEU A 65 -1.48 -4.16 -0.55
CA LEU A 65 -1.30 -3.81 -1.96
C LEU A 65 0.18 -3.75 -2.35
N ASN A 66 1.03 -3.20 -1.48
CA ASN A 66 2.47 -3.14 -1.72
C ASN A 66 3.22 -4.44 -1.38
N GLY A 67 2.53 -5.47 -0.89
CA GLY A 67 3.16 -6.72 -0.46
C GLY A 67 4.06 -6.58 0.77
N HIS A 68 3.94 -5.49 1.53
CA HIS A 68 4.60 -5.20 2.82
C HIS A 68 3.65 -5.50 3.99
N ASP A 69 2.96 -6.62 3.92
CA ASP A 69 1.87 -7.02 4.81
C ASP A 69 2.33 -7.66 6.13
N TYR A 70 3.64 -7.77 6.38
CA TYR A 70 4.19 -8.41 7.59
C TYR A 70 3.63 -9.83 7.84
N LEU A 71 3.08 -10.49 6.81
CA LEU A 71 2.67 -11.88 6.88
C LEU A 71 3.88 -12.79 6.75
N GLN A 72 3.73 -14.07 7.10
CA GLN A 72 4.88 -14.99 7.15
C GLN A 72 5.67 -15.03 5.83
N GLY A 73 4.98 -15.03 4.68
CA GLY A 73 5.64 -15.01 3.38
C GLY A 73 6.47 -13.75 3.15
N HIS A 74 6.00 -12.58 3.59
CA HIS A 74 6.79 -11.34 3.55
C HIS A 74 7.96 -11.39 4.53
N LEU A 75 7.73 -11.80 5.77
CA LEU A 75 8.76 -11.88 6.80
C LEU A 75 9.89 -12.84 6.41
N HIS A 76 9.57 -13.97 5.77
CA HIS A 76 10.56 -14.89 5.25
C HIS A 76 11.42 -14.27 4.15
N ARG A 77 10.79 -13.59 3.18
CA ARG A 77 11.49 -12.91 2.09
C ARG A 77 12.49 -11.85 2.55
N ILE A 78 12.26 -11.23 3.72
CA ILE A 78 13.20 -10.27 4.33
C ILE A 78 14.12 -10.89 5.38
N GLY A 79 14.12 -12.21 5.54
CA GLY A 79 15.01 -12.93 6.46
C GLY A 79 14.61 -12.88 7.94
N VAL A 80 13.37 -12.49 8.26
CA VAL A 80 12.88 -12.45 9.66
C VAL A 80 12.31 -13.79 10.12
N LYS A 81 11.80 -14.61 9.20
CA LYS A 81 11.26 -15.96 9.49
C LYS A 81 11.96 -17.01 8.63
N GLU A 82 12.24 -18.17 9.21
CA GLU A 82 12.90 -19.28 8.53
C GLU A 82 12.04 -19.92 7.43
N ASN A 83 10.72 -19.92 7.58
CA ASN A 83 9.79 -20.47 6.60
C ASN A 83 8.72 -19.45 6.17
N PRO A 84 8.23 -19.53 4.91
CA PRO A 84 7.16 -18.67 4.41
C PRO A 84 5.75 -19.22 4.68
N ASN A 85 5.66 -20.41 5.26
CA ASN A 85 4.42 -21.18 5.33
C ASN A 85 3.42 -20.55 6.31
N CYS A 86 2.14 -20.70 6.02
CA CYS A 86 1.06 -20.26 6.90
C CYS A 86 1.12 -21.03 8.23
N PRO A 87 1.36 -20.34 9.37
CA PRO A 87 1.39 -21.00 10.68
C PRO A 87 -0.03 -21.35 11.16
N LEU A 88 -1.07 -20.79 10.54
CA LEU A 88 -2.45 -20.97 10.95
C LEU A 88 -3.09 -22.24 10.38
N CYS A 89 -2.56 -22.80 9.30
CA CYS A 89 -3.10 -24.01 8.70
C CYS A 89 -1.99 -25.01 8.38
N SER A 90 -2.35 -26.28 8.32
CA SER A 90 -1.40 -27.37 8.10
C SER A 90 -1.11 -27.65 6.62
N THR A 91 -1.52 -26.75 5.69
CA THR A 91 -1.39 -27.01 4.25
C THR A 91 0.01 -26.76 3.70
N GLY A 92 0.88 -26.06 4.44
CA GLY A 92 2.22 -25.70 3.96
C GLY A 92 2.25 -24.60 2.89
N GLU A 93 1.10 -23.98 2.60
CA GLU A 93 1.00 -22.87 1.64
C GLU A 93 1.69 -21.59 2.15
N ILE A 94 2.24 -20.79 1.23
CA ILE A 94 2.88 -19.51 1.57
C ILE A 94 1.83 -18.55 2.14
N MET A 95 2.10 -17.97 3.31
CA MET A 95 1.22 -16.98 3.92
C MET A 95 1.34 -15.63 3.23
N ASN A 96 0.44 -15.38 2.29
CA ASN A 96 0.20 -14.07 1.68
C ASN A 96 -1.31 -13.75 1.75
N PHE A 97 -1.69 -12.51 1.44
CA PHE A 97 -3.09 -12.10 1.53
C PHE A 97 -4.04 -12.96 0.68
N ARG A 98 -3.60 -13.41 -0.52
CA ARG A 98 -4.39 -14.31 -1.38
C ARG A 98 -4.65 -15.66 -0.72
N HIS A 99 -3.68 -16.21 0.01
CA HIS A 99 -3.89 -17.43 0.78
C HIS A 99 -4.87 -17.19 1.94
N LEU A 100 -4.80 -16.03 2.62
CA LEU A 100 -5.70 -15.75 3.76
C LEU A 100 -7.18 -15.84 3.38
N THR A 101 -7.56 -15.35 2.20
CA THR A 101 -8.95 -15.37 1.72
C THR A 101 -9.50 -16.79 1.49
N VAL A 102 -8.64 -17.79 1.37
CA VAL A 102 -9.03 -19.20 1.13
C VAL A 102 -8.51 -20.16 2.21
N CYS A 103 -7.86 -19.63 3.26
CA CYS A 103 -7.28 -20.44 4.32
C CYS A 103 -8.38 -21.17 5.10
N ALA A 104 -8.31 -22.50 5.16
CA ALA A 104 -9.34 -23.35 5.77
C ALA A 104 -9.57 -23.04 7.26
N THR A 105 -8.50 -22.78 8.01
CA THR A 105 -8.60 -22.39 9.43
C THR A 105 -9.36 -21.06 9.61
N LEU A 106 -9.26 -20.16 8.63
CA LEU A 106 -9.91 -18.85 8.65
C LEU A 106 -11.33 -18.86 8.08
N ALA A 107 -11.64 -19.83 7.23
CA ALA A 107 -13.02 -20.09 6.79
C ALA A 107 -13.91 -20.46 8.00
N ASN A 108 -13.37 -21.21 8.96
CA ASN A 108 -14.09 -21.66 10.15
C ASN A 108 -14.36 -20.55 11.17
N THR A 109 -13.68 -19.40 11.10
CA THR A 109 -13.87 -18.27 12.01
C THR A 109 -14.81 -17.19 11.45
N ASN A 110 -15.47 -17.44 10.31
CA ASN A 110 -16.30 -16.47 9.57
C ASN A 110 -15.56 -15.19 9.12
N LEU A 111 -14.23 -15.11 9.28
CA LEU A 111 -13.42 -13.95 8.89
C LEU A 111 -13.22 -13.85 7.37
N ASN A 112 -13.40 -14.98 6.66
CA ASN A 112 -13.28 -15.08 5.19
C ASN A 112 -14.63 -14.95 4.44
N ILE A 113 -15.76 -14.75 5.14
CA ILE A 113 -17.09 -14.70 4.50
C ILE A 113 -17.37 -13.36 3.80
N LEU A 114 -16.65 -12.30 4.18
CA LEU A 114 -16.77 -11.04 3.46
C LEU A 114 -15.94 -11.15 2.19
N PRO A 115 -16.54 -10.95 1.00
CA PRO A 115 -15.76 -10.73 -0.21
C PRO A 115 -14.73 -9.64 0.13
N PRO A 116 -13.43 -9.82 -0.18
CA PRO A 116 -12.41 -8.80 0.06
C PRO A 116 -12.57 -7.60 -0.90
N ASP A 117 -13.78 -7.36 -1.38
CA ASP A 117 -14.15 -6.41 -2.41
C ASP A 117 -14.28 -4.99 -1.83
N ASN A 118 -14.36 -4.86 -0.50
CA ASN A 118 -14.30 -3.57 0.18
C ASN A 118 -13.12 -3.49 1.16
N TYR A 119 -12.61 -2.25 1.31
CA TYR A 119 -11.43 -1.93 2.11
C TYR A 119 -11.56 -2.32 3.60
N TYR A 120 -12.78 -2.29 4.16
CA TYR A 120 -13.02 -2.54 5.59
C TYR A 120 -12.90 -4.03 5.94
N SER A 121 -13.50 -4.90 5.14
CA SER A 121 -13.42 -6.35 5.30
C SER A 121 -11.97 -6.81 5.21
N LYS A 122 -11.26 -6.32 4.20
CA LYS A 122 -9.85 -6.60 3.96
C LYS A 122 -8.95 -6.17 5.12
N ALA A 123 -9.16 -4.97 5.65
CA ALA A 123 -8.42 -4.47 6.81
C ALA A 123 -8.73 -5.24 8.10
N SER A 124 -9.99 -5.63 8.29
CA SER A 124 -10.43 -6.41 9.45
C SER A 124 -9.80 -7.80 9.47
N LEU A 125 -9.85 -8.51 8.34
CA LEU A 125 -9.20 -9.82 8.18
C LEU A 125 -7.69 -9.70 8.48
N TYR A 126 -7.01 -8.78 7.81
CA TYR A 126 -5.57 -8.53 8.04
C TYR A 126 -5.22 -8.26 9.51
N SER A 127 -6.02 -7.44 10.19
CA SER A 127 -5.79 -7.07 11.59
C SER A 127 -6.04 -8.24 12.53
N ALA A 128 -7.06 -9.07 12.26
CA ALA A 128 -7.31 -10.29 13.02
C ALA A 128 -6.14 -11.27 12.88
N ILE A 129 -5.67 -11.51 11.65
CA ILE A 129 -4.56 -12.42 11.39
C ILE A 129 -3.26 -11.98 12.06
N ARG A 130 -2.93 -10.68 11.99
CA ARG A 130 -1.74 -10.19 12.69
C ARG A 130 -1.82 -10.36 14.21
N ARG A 131 -3.02 -10.33 14.81
CA ARG A 131 -3.18 -10.63 16.25
C ARG A 131 -2.96 -12.11 16.54
N GLU A 132 -3.54 -13.00 15.74
CA GLU A 132 -3.33 -14.45 15.88
C GLU A 132 -1.85 -14.84 15.76
N MET A 133 -1.14 -14.25 14.81
CA MET A 133 0.30 -14.49 14.60
C MET A 133 1.17 -14.05 15.79
N VAL A 134 0.77 -13.05 16.56
CA VAL A 134 1.49 -12.61 17.78
C VAL A 134 1.24 -13.57 18.92
N ASN A 135 0.05 -14.18 18.98
CA ASN A 135 -0.32 -15.12 20.03
C ASN A 135 0.25 -16.54 19.82
N THR A 136 0.71 -16.84 18.60
CA THR A 136 1.27 -18.16 18.22
C THR A 136 2.80 -18.23 18.24
N THR A 137 3.47 -17.12 18.56
CA THR A 137 4.93 -17.04 18.80
C THR A 137 5.25 -17.09 20.28
#